data_AF-A0A1A3A7B6-F1
#
_entry.id   AF-A0A1A3A7B6-F1
#
_cell.length_a   1.000
_cell.length_b   1.000
_cell.length_c   1.000
_cell.angle_alpha   90.00
_cell.angle_beta   90.00
_cell.angle_gamma   90.00
#
_symmetry.space_group_name_H-M   'P 1'
#
loop_
_entity.id
_entity.type
_entity.pdbx_description
1 polymer ?
#
loop_
_entity_poly.entity_id
_entity_poly.type
_entity_poly.pdbx_seq_one_letter_code
_entity_poly.pdbx_strand_id
1 'polypeptide(L)'
;MTPRPDASDAVQPETADSFDAVVSAWAEPVRCESAYGCERPASWLALRHQPCGGHQPVCTFHYRKWVRASLARIGRSGRMRCIYCGQNFKTVEQCMCFRPL
;
A
#
# COMPACT_ATOMS: atom_id res chain seq x y z
N MET A 1 -35.17 -13.16 -52.40
CA MET A 1 -35.28 -12.57 -51.05
C MET A 1 -34.89 -13.65 -50.06
N THR A 2 -33.66 -13.61 -49.57
CA THR A 2 -33.12 -14.56 -48.57
C THR A 2 -33.05 -13.85 -47.22
N PRO A 3 -33.59 -14.44 -46.14
CA PRO A 3 -33.50 -13.83 -44.81
C PRO A 3 -32.07 -13.90 -44.28
N ARG A 4 -31.62 -12.82 -43.61
CA ARG A 4 -30.35 -12.79 -42.86
C ARG A 4 -30.53 -13.59 -41.56
N PRO A 5 -29.55 -14.40 -41.15
CA PRO A 5 -29.58 -15.04 -39.84
C PRO A 5 -29.42 -13.99 -38.73
N ASP A 6 -30.30 -14.07 -37.74
CA ASP A 6 -30.18 -13.34 -36.47
C ASP A 6 -28.86 -13.71 -35.81
N ALA A 7 -28.02 -12.70 -35.58
CA ALA A 7 -26.86 -12.80 -34.73
C ALA A 7 -27.36 -12.86 -33.28
N SER A 8 -27.65 -14.07 -32.81
CA SER A 8 -27.69 -14.34 -31.38
C SER A 8 -26.29 -14.06 -30.82
N ASP A 9 -26.15 -12.92 -30.13
CA ASP A 9 -25.02 -12.59 -29.26
C ASP A 9 -24.93 -13.62 -28.13
N ALA A 10 -24.38 -14.78 -28.46
CA ALA A 10 -23.90 -15.72 -27.46
C ALA A 10 -22.62 -15.12 -26.87
N VAL A 11 -22.78 -14.44 -25.73
CA VAL A 11 -21.66 -14.02 -24.88
C VAL A 11 -20.76 -15.23 -24.66
N GLN A 12 -19.54 -15.17 -25.18
CA GLN A 12 -18.62 -16.29 -25.10
C GLN A 12 -18.19 -16.48 -23.63
N PRO A 13 -18.28 -17.72 -23.09
CA PRO A 13 -18.07 -18.00 -21.66
C PRO A 13 -16.67 -17.61 -21.16
N GLU A 14 -15.67 -17.62 -22.04
CA GLU A 14 -14.30 -17.18 -21.77
C GLU A 14 -14.17 -15.70 -21.33
N THR A 15 -15.13 -14.85 -21.68
CA THR A 15 -15.10 -13.43 -21.30
C THR A 15 -15.61 -13.23 -19.86
N ALA A 16 -16.56 -14.06 -19.42
CA ALA A 16 -17.09 -14.02 -18.06
C ALA A 16 -16.04 -14.48 -17.04
N ASP A 17 -15.31 -15.56 -17.33
CA ASP A 17 -14.26 -16.08 -16.45
C ASP A 17 -13.08 -15.10 -16.28
N SER A 18 -12.72 -14.36 -17.35
CA SER A 18 -11.67 -13.35 -17.32
C SER A 18 -12.08 -12.11 -16.50
N PHE A 19 -13.35 -11.69 -16.60
CA PHE A 19 -13.85 -10.57 -15.82
C PHE A 19 -13.98 -10.93 -14.33
N ASP A 20 -14.48 -12.13 -14.00
CA ASP A 20 -14.59 -12.59 -12.62
C ASP A 20 -13.22 -12.74 -11.94
N ALA A 21 -12.18 -13.13 -12.67
CA ALA A 21 -10.81 -13.13 -12.16
C ALA A 21 -10.31 -11.71 -11.83
N VAL A 22 -10.61 -10.73 -12.68
CA VAL A 22 -10.25 -9.31 -12.44
C VAL A 22 -11.04 -8.72 -11.28
N VAL A 23 -12.34 -9.01 -11.19
CA VAL A 23 -13.20 -8.54 -10.09
C VAL A 23 -12.80 -9.19 -8.77
N SER A 24 -12.48 -10.48 -8.77
CA SER A 24 -12.01 -11.19 -7.58
C SER A 24 -10.68 -10.65 -7.06
N ALA A 25 -9.76 -10.29 -7.97
CA ALA A 25 -8.50 -9.64 -7.60
C ALA A 25 -8.70 -8.22 -7.04
N TRP A 26 -9.79 -7.55 -7.40
CA TRP A 26 -10.09 -6.18 -6.92
C TRP A 26 -10.48 -6.15 -5.43
N ALA A 27 -10.99 -7.26 -4.91
CA ALA A 27 -11.32 -7.40 -3.49
C ALA A 27 -10.10 -7.77 -2.62
N GLU A 28 -8.94 -8.04 -3.23
CA GLU A 28 -7.75 -8.41 -2.44
C GLU A 28 -7.24 -7.20 -1.65
N PRO A 29 -7.13 -7.31 -0.31
CA PRO A 29 -6.63 -6.22 0.49
C PRO A 29 -5.17 -5.94 0.15
N VAL A 30 -4.84 -4.66 -0.06
CA VAL A 30 -3.47 -4.19 -0.29
C VAL A 30 -2.57 -4.78 0.78
N ARG A 31 -1.49 -5.45 0.38
CA ARG A 31 -0.57 -6.12 1.31
C ARG A 31 0.40 -5.14 1.94
N CYS A 32 0.89 -5.47 3.11
CA CYS A 32 1.93 -4.71 3.80
C CYS A 32 3.28 -4.87 3.09
N GLU A 33 3.83 -3.77 2.56
CA GLU A 33 5.14 -3.76 1.90
C GLU A 33 6.27 -3.52 2.91
N SER A 34 6.39 -4.32 3.97
CA SER A 34 7.54 -4.18 4.88
C SER A 34 8.83 -4.68 4.22
N ALA A 35 9.99 -4.18 4.67
CA ALA A 35 11.29 -4.54 4.09
C ALA A 35 11.64 -6.03 4.14
N TYR A 36 10.91 -6.84 4.91
CA TYR A 36 11.17 -8.27 5.10
C TYR A 36 10.10 -9.19 4.49
N GLY A 37 9.16 -8.62 3.71
CA GLY A 37 8.00 -9.36 3.21
C GLY A 37 6.97 -9.56 4.33
N CYS A 38 5.81 -8.92 4.22
CA CYS A 38 4.73 -9.08 5.19
C CYS A 38 3.43 -9.40 4.46
N GLU A 39 2.84 -10.54 4.79
CA GLU A 39 1.60 -11.01 4.15
C GLU A 39 0.33 -10.42 4.79
N ARG A 40 0.47 -9.66 5.88
CA ARG A 40 -0.69 -9.03 6.54
C ARG A 40 -1.29 -7.94 5.64
N PRO A 41 -2.61 -7.76 5.68
CA PRO A 41 -3.25 -6.65 5.00
C PRO A 41 -2.73 -5.32 5.57
N ALA A 42 -2.50 -4.37 4.68
CA ALA A 42 -2.17 -3.00 5.04
C ALA A 42 -3.42 -2.29 5.59
N SER A 43 -3.21 -1.39 6.52
CA SER A 43 -4.27 -0.54 7.08
C SER A 43 -3.85 0.94 7.15
N TRP A 44 -2.63 1.22 6.71
CA TRP A 44 -2.00 2.53 6.77
C TRP A 44 -1.15 2.75 5.54
N LEU A 45 -1.14 3.96 5.01
CA LEU A 45 -0.19 4.42 4.01
C LEU A 45 0.84 5.31 4.69
N ALA A 46 2.09 4.86 4.70
CA ALA A 46 3.23 5.63 5.17
C ALA A 46 3.64 6.63 4.09
N LEU A 47 3.59 7.92 4.41
CA LEU A 47 3.97 9.04 3.57
C LEU A 47 5.29 9.59 4.09
N ARG A 48 6.38 9.35 3.38
CA ARG A 48 7.69 9.87 3.75
C ARG A 48 7.76 11.38 3.48
N HIS A 49 8.58 12.07 4.24
CA HIS A 49 8.88 13.47 3.96
C HIS A 49 9.50 13.62 2.56
N GLN A 50 9.16 14.70 1.85
CA GLN A 50 9.70 14.97 0.53
C GLN A 50 11.14 15.51 0.61
N PRO A 51 12.00 15.24 -0.41
CA PRO A 51 11.76 14.42 -1.60
C PRO A 51 12.03 12.91 -1.34
N CYS A 52 12.10 12.48 -0.08
CA CYS A 52 12.71 11.20 0.29
C CYS A 52 11.70 10.05 0.21
N GLY A 53 11.71 9.32 -0.91
CA GLY A 53 11.03 8.03 -1.10
C GLY A 53 9.53 8.12 -1.41
N GLY A 54 8.96 7.00 -1.85
CA GLY A 54 7.54 6.87 -2.20
C GLY A 54 6.61 6.58 -1.02
N HIS A 55 5.33 6.44 -1.33
CA HIS A 55 4.31 5.98 -0.38
C HIS A 55 4.39 4.47 -0.22
N GLN A 56 4.20 3.98 1.00
CA GLN A 56 4.35 2.55 1.30
C GLN A 56 3.17 2.05 2.16
N PRO A 57 2.36 1.10 1.67
CA PRO A 57 1.29 0.50 2.46
C PRO A 57 1.88 -0.38 3.56
N VAL A 58 1.42 -0.23 4.80
CA VAL A 58 1.88 -0.99 5.96
C VAL A 58 0.73 -1.45 6.84
N CYS A 59 0.87 -2.63 7.45
CA CYS A 59 -0.08 -3.12 8.44
C CYS A 59 0.08 -2.40 9.78
N THR A 60 -0.97 -2.44 10.62
CA THR A 60 -0.98 -1.82 11.96
C THR A 60 0.20 -2.25 12.83
N PHE A 61 0.66 -3.50 12.72
CA PHE A 61 1.83 -3.97 13.45
C PHE A 61 3.11 -3.23 13.06
N HIS A 62 3.39 -3.11 11.75
CA HIS A 62 4.60 -2.46 11.27
C HIS A 62 4.56 -0.94 11.50
N TYR A 63 3.38 -0.32 11.36
CA TYR A 63 3.15 1.06 11.76
C TYR A 63 3.54 1.29 13.24
N ARG A 64 2.95 0.53 14.17
CA ARG A 64 3.22 0.69 15.61
C ARG A 64 4.68 0.40 15.97
N LYS A 65 5.27 -0.63 15.35
CA LYS A 65 6.68 -1.00 15.56
C LYS A 65 7.61 0.14 15.13
N TRP A 66 7.36 0.72 13.96
CA TRP A 66 8.17 1.83 13.45
C TRP A 66 8.03 3.08 14.33
N VAL A 67 6.80 3.49 14.66
CA VAL A 67 6.56 4.67 15.51
C VAL A 67 7.22 4.52 16.87
N ARG A 68 7.08 3.35 17.53
CA ARG A 68 7.73 3.07 18.81
C ARG A 68 9.25 3.18 18.72
N ALA A 69 9.87 2.62 17.67
CA ALA A 69 11.31 2.69 17.47
C ALA A 69 11.79 4.13 17.21
N SER A 70 11.05 4.91 16.43
CA SER A 70 11.33 6.31 16.15
C SER A 70 11.24 7.18 17.41
N LEU A 71 10.17 7.02 18.20
CA LEU A 71 10.00 7.72 19.48
C LEU A 71 11.12 7.37 20.46
N ALA A 72 11.48 6.08 20.58
CA ALA A 72 12.60 5.66 21.43
C ALA A 72 13.94 6.27 20.99
N ARG A 73 14.17 6.42 19.68
CA ARG A 73 15.37 7.08 19.15
C ARG A 73 15.36 8.58 19.45
N ILE A 74 14.24 9.26 19.22
CA ILE A 74 14.07 10.68 19.57
C ILE A 74 14.29 10.89 21.07
N GLY A 75 13.74 10.04 21.94
CA GLY A 75 13.94 10.12 23.38
C GLY A 75 15.40 9.98 23.81
N ARG A 76 16.21 9.16 23.10
CA ARG A 76 17.63 8.99 23.42
C ARG A 76 18.56 10.05 22.83
N SER A 77 18.31 10.49 21.60
CA SER A 77 19.24 11.38 20.86
C SER A 77 18.68 12.76 20.54
N GLY A 78 17.45 13.06 20.94
CA GLY A 78 16.74 14.31 20.61
C GLY A 78 16.33 14.43 19.13
N ARG A 79 16.61 13.40 18.33
CA ARG A 79 16.36 13.37 16.88
C ARG A 79 16.30 11.95 16.33
N MET A 80 15.70 11.80 15.16
CA MET A 80 15.82 10.63 14.29
C MET A 80 16.39 11.04 12.93
N ARG A 81 17.09 10.12 12.26
CA ARG A 81 17.67 10.34 10.93
C ARG A 81 16.85 9.62 9.87
N CYS A 82 16.50 10.29 8.77
CA CYS A 82 15.96 9.62 7.59
C CYS A 82 17.05 8.73 6.95
N ILE A 83 16.69 7.49 6.59
CA ILE A 83 17.64 6.53 6.03
C ILE A 83 18.03 6.84 4.58
N TYR A 84 17.20 7.60 3.84
CA TYR A 84 17.41 7.89 2.43
C TYR A 84 18.28 9.14 2.24
N CYS A 85 17.94 10.24 2.90
CA CYS A 85 18.60 11.53 2.69
C CYS A 85 19.38 12.04 3.91
N GLY A 86 19.44 11.27 5.00
CA GLY A 86 20.27 11.60 6.16
C GLY A 86 19.81 12.79 7.01
N GLN A 87 18.72 13.48 6.63
CA GLN A 87 18.17 14.60 7.38
C GLN A 87 17.71 14.18 8.77
N ASN A 88 17.84 15.10 9.73
CA ASN A 88 17.44 14.87 11.12
C ASN A 88 16.10 15.53 11.41
N PHE A 89 15.24 14.80 12.11
CA PHE A 89 13.89 15.22 12.50
C PHE A 89 13.71 15.12 14.00
N LYS A 90 12.98 16.07 14.58
CA LYS A 90 12.70 16.11 16.02
C LYS A 90 11.43 15.37 16.38
N THR A 91 10.51 15.22 15.44
CA THR A 91 9.27 14.44 15.62
C THR A 91 9.13 13.38 14.53
N VAL A 92 8.23 12.43 14.78
CA VAL A 92 7.88 11.39 13.81
C VAL A 92 7.27 12.01 12.55
N GLU A 93 6.33 12.92 12.73
CA GLU A 93 5.50 13.54 11.70
C GLU A 93 6.34 14.38 10.73
N GLN A 94 7.42 14.99 11.21
CA GLN A 94 8.35 15.71 10.35
C GLN A 94 9.09 14.77 9.37
N CYS A 95 9.30 13.51 9.75
CA CYS A 95 9.97 12.52 8.91
C CYS A 95 8.98 11.68 8.09
N MET A 96 7.82 11.35 8.66
CA MET A 96 6.84 10.44 8.08
C MET A 96 5.46 10.68 8.67
N CYS A 97 4.46 10.81 7.80
CA CYS A 97 3.06 10.82 8.17
C CYS A 97 2.41 9.46 7.86
N PHE A 98 1.36 9.11 8.59
CA PHE A 98 0.57 7.91 8.33
C PHE A 98 -0.89 8.30 8.15
N ARG A 99 -1.48 7.86 7.04
CA ARG A 99 -2.94 7.95 6.82
C ARG A 99 -3.54 6.55 6.84
N PRO A 100 -4.77 6.35 7.33
CA PRO A 100 -5.49 5.11 7.10
C PRO A 100 -5.63 4.80 5.60
N LEU A 101 -5.63 3.51 5.24
CA LEU A 101 -5.94 3.01 3.90
C LEU A 101 -7.41 2.66 3.77
#